data_AF-A0A950EPQ0-F1
#
_entry.id   AF-A0A950EPQ0-F1
#
_cell.length_a   1.000
_cell.length_b   1.000
_cell.length_c   1.000
_cell.angle_alpha   90.00
_cell.angle_beta   90.00
_cell.angle_gamma   90.00
#
_symmetry.space_group_name_H-M   'P 1'
#
loop_
_entity.id
_entity.type
_entity.pdbx_description
1 polymer ?
#
loop_
_entity_poly.entity_id
_entity_poly.type
_entity_poly.pdbx_seq_one_letter_code
_entity_poly.pdbx_strand_id
1 'polypeptide(L)'
;MSDVRHHLSPRDRVELLCWLTCGSLGAYYLNESWPNAAFHVQAAHKWLDRHAREADWLAIARLAAMAQDIAQQHAWFVDAVWARDAVEEILDTDDLNYQAKLVLQVLKDCERALADRRPAQ
;
A
#
# COMPACT_ATOMS: atom_id res chain seq x y z
N MET A 1 -22.96 10.62 17.75
CA MET A 1 -22.76 10.10 16.38
C MET A 1 -21.92 8.86 16.52
N SER A 2 -22.47 7.68 16.23
CA SER A 2 -21.74 6.43 16.36
C SER A 2 -20.71 6.37 15.25
N ASP A 3 -19.43 6.52 15.59
CA ASP A 3 -18.30 6.31 14.68
C ASP A 3 -18.17 4.80 14.44
N VAL A 4 -19.05 4.27 13.57
CA VAL A 4 -19.06 2.84 13.25
C VAL A 4 -17.93 2.58 12.27
N ARG A 5 -16.80 2.11 12.77
CA ARG A 5 -15.71 1.61 11.93
C ARG A 5 -16.06 0.21 11.44
N HIS A 6 -15.84 -0.02 10.15
CA HIS A 6 -16.06 -1.34 9.55
C HIS A 6 -14.76 -2.13 9.48
N HIS A 7 -14.82 -3.43 9.72
CA HIS A 7 -13.70 -4.32 9.46
C HIS A 7 -13.36 -4.32 7.97
N LEU A 8 -12.07 -4.57 7.65
CA LEU A 8 -11.61 -4.64 6.25
C LEU A 8 -12.34 -5.72 5.44
N SER A 9 -13.06 -5.28 4.41
CA SER A 9 -13.55 -6.14 3.33
C SER A 9 -12.39 -6.67 2.46
N PRO A 10 -12.62 -7.68 1.60
CA PRO A 10 -11.59 -8.14 0.66
C PRO A 10 -11.05 -7.02 -0.24
N ARG A 11 -11.90 -6.06 -0.63
CA ARG A 11 -11.50 -4.91 -1.43
C ARG A 11 -10.65 -3.93 -0.61
N ASP A 12 -11.06 -3.62 0.61
CA ASP A 12 -10.30 -2.74 1.51
C ASP A 12 -8.88 -3.29 1.76
N ARG A 13 -8.72 -4.62 1.85
CA ARG A 13 -7.40 -5.26 1.99
C ARG A 13 -6.49 -5.04 0.79
N VAL A 14 -7.05 -5.10 -0.43
CA VAL A 14 -6.30 -4.83 -1.67
C VAL A 14 -5.89 -3.36 -1.74
N GLU A 15 -6.82 -2.44 -1.44
CA GLU A 15 -6.56 -1.00 -1.45
C GLU A 15 -5.53 -0.60 -0.38
N LEU A 16 -5.65 -1.12 0.84
CA LEU A 16 -4.67 -0.92 1.90
C LEU A 16 -3.30 -1.52 1.55
N LEU A 17 -3.24 -2.70 0.94
CA LEU A 17 -1.99 -3.29 0.47
C LEU A 17 -1.32 -2.41 -0.58
N CYS A 18 -2.09 -1.91 -1.55
CA CYS A 18 -1.63 -0.99 -2.58
C CYS A 18 -1.09 0.32 -1.97
N TRP A 19 -1.84 0.90 -1.03
CA TRP A 19 -1.42 2.09 -0.26
C TRP A 19 -0.05 1.90 0.42
N LEU A 20 0.12 0.80 1.16
CA LEU A 20 1.38 0.53 1.86
C LEU A 20 2.55 0.26 0.89
N THR A 21 2.26 -0.35 -0.26
CA THR A 21 3.26 -0.66 -1.29
C THR A 21 3.74 0.63 -1.97
N CYS A 22 2.81 1.46 -2.44
CA CYS A 22 3.10 2.78 -3.03
C CYS A 22 3.83 3.68 -2.02
N GLY A 23 3.38 3.72 -0.77
CA GLY A 23 4.07 4.44 0.30
C GLY A 23 5.50 3.95 0.54
N SER A 24 5.75 2.64 0.42
CA SER A 24 7.10 2.07 0.55
C SER A 24 8.00 2.43 -0.62
N LEU A 25 7.48 2.44 -1.85
CA LEU A 25 8.19 2.91 -3.03
C LEU A 25 8.54 4.40 -2.93
N GLY A 26 7.58 5.24 -2.52
CA GLY A 26 7.81 6.67 -2.29
C GLY A 26 8.84 6.93 -1.19
N ALA A 27 8.77 6.19 -0.08
CA ALA A 27 9.76 6.29 1.00
C ALA A 27 11.16 5.88 0.54
N TYR A 28 11.28 4.81 -0.24
CA TYR A 28 12.55 4.37 -0.81
C TYR A 28 13.12 5.38 -1.80
N TYR A 29 12.29 5.94 -2.68
CA TYR A 29 12.70 7.00 -3.62
C TYR A 29 13.24 8.24 -2.90
N LEU A 30 12.58 8.68 -1.84
CA LEU A 30 12.96 9.90 -1.11
C LEU A 30 14.18 9.72 -0.20
N ASN A 31 14.34 8.54 0.39
CA ASN A 31 15.32 8.32 1.46
C ASN A 31 16.44 7.33 1.09
N GLU A 32 16.41 6.79 -0.13
CA GLU A 32 17.32 5.74 -0.62
C GLU A 32 17.40 4.52 0.31
N SER A 33 16.35 4.30 1.10
CA SER A 33 16.26 3.26 2.13
C SER A 33 14.83 2.81 2.35
N TRP A 34 14.65 1.51 2.56
CA TRP A 34 13.33 0.95 2.78
C TRP A 34 12.77 1.38 4.13
N PRO A 35 11.46 1.70 4.21
CA PRO A 35 10.85 2.09 5.46
C PRO A 35 10.83 0.94 6.47
N ASN A 36 10.81 1.29 7.75
CA ASN A 36 10.68 0.34 8.84
C ASN A 36 9.20 0.12 9.24
N ALA A 37 8.97 -0.78 10.19
CA ALA A 37 7.63 -1.12 10.66
C ALA A 37 6.83 0.09 11.21
N ALA A 38 7.49 1.09 11.80
CA ALA A 38 6.81 2.27 12.34
C ALA A 38 6.16 3.10 11.22
N PHE A 39 6.85 3.23 10.08
CA PHE A 39 6.28 3.85 8.89
C PHE A 39 5.02 3.13 8.41
N HIS A 40 5.05 1.79 8.30
CA HIS A 40 3.90 1.02 7.84
C HIS A 40 2.70 1.12 8.78
N VAL A 41 2.94 1.12 10.10
CA VAL A 41 1.87 1.31 11.10
C VAL A 41 1.23 2.70 10.95
N GLN A 42 2.04 3.74 10.81
CA GLN A 42 1.53 5.10 10.61
C GLN A 42 0.76 5.23 9.30
N ALA A 43 1.29 4.69 8.20
CA ALA A 43 0.64 4.69 6.90
C ALA A 43 -0.69 3.92 6.93
N ALA A 44 -0.73 2.76 7.57
CA ALA A 44 -1.95 1.97 7.72
C ALA A 44 -3.01 2.72 8.54
N HIS A 45 -2.63 3.33 9.66
CA HIS A 45 -3.57 4.11 10.48
C HIS A 45 -4.13 5.31 9.73
N LYS A 46 -3.31 6.03 8.96
CA LYS A 46 -3.79 7.13 8.10
C LYS A 46 -4.84 6.66 7.10
N TRP A 47 -4.60 5.52 6.45
CA TRP A 47 -5.54 4.96 5.49
C TRP A 47 -6.84 4.50 6.17
N LEU A 48 -6.72 3.75 7.28
CA LEU A 48 -7.86 3.23 8.04
C LEU A 48 -8.78 4.35 8.54
N ASP A 49 -8.20 5.41 9.11
CA ASP A 49 -8.96 6.55 9.62
C ASP A 49 -9.71 7.27 8.48
N ARG A 50 -9.02 7.53 7.36
CA ARG A 50 -9.63 8.16 6.18
C ARG A 50 -10.76 7.33 5.56
N HIS A 51 -10.68 6.00 5.63
CA HIS A 51 -11.69 5.10 5.06
C HIS A 51 -12.74 4.62 6.08
N ALA A 52 -12.72 5.15 7.31
CA ALA A 52 -13.57 4.70 8.41
C ALA A 52 -13.54 3.17 8.60
N ARG A 53 -12.32 2.62 8.58
CA ARG A 53 -12.05 1.18 8.74
C ARG A 53 -11.30 0.88 10.03
N GLU A 54 -11.44 -0.37 10.47
CA GLU A 54 -10.64 -0.96 11.54
C GLU A 54 -10.03 -2.28 11.09
N ALA A 55 -8.85 -2.58 11.63
CA ALA A 55 -8.12 -3.80 11.38
C ALA A 55 -7.35 -4.19 12.63
N ASP A 56 -7.25 -5.49 12.91
CA ASP A 56 -6.40 -5.99 13.98
C ASP A 56 -4.90 -5.84 13.62
N TRP A 57 -4.07 -5.83 14.65
CA TRP A 57 -2.62 -5.62 14.49
C TRP A 57 -1.95 -6.69 13.62
N LEU A 58 -2.44 -7.94 13.64
CA LEU A 58 -1.88 -9.04 12.88
C LEU A 58 -2.23 -8.89 11.39
N ALA A 59 -3.44 -8.44 11.07
CA ALA A 59 -3.85 -8.10 9.71
C ALA A 59 -2.99 -6.97 9.14
N ILE A 60 -2.77 -5.90 9.91
CA ILE A 60 -1.89 -4.79 9.51
C ILE A 60 -0.46 -5.29 9.28
N ALA A 61 0.09 -6.06 10.21
CA ALA A 61 1.45 -6.59 10.09
C ALA A 61 1.64 -7.49 8.86
N ARG A 62 0.65 -8.34 8.55
CA ARG A 62 0.68 -9.21 7.35
C ARG A 62 0.63 -8.40 6.06
N LEU A 63 -0.24 -7.38 5.99
CA LEU A 63 -0.32 -6.52 4.82
C LEU A 63 0.95 -5.68 4.66
N ALA A 64 1.53 -5.17 5.75
CA ALA A 64 2.78 -4.42 5.73
C ALA A 64 3.97 -5.26 5.22
N ALA A 65 4.11 -6.49 5.71
CA ALA A 65 5.16 -7.40 5.23
C ALA A 65 4.99 -7.70 3.73
N MET A 66 3.76 -7.99 3.29
CA MET A 66 3.48 -8.23 1.88
C MET A 66 3.73 -6.98 1.01
N ALA A 67 3.37 -5.80 1.50
CA ALA A 67 3.62 -4.54 0.81
C ALA A 67 5.11 -4.30 0.59
N GLN A 68 5.93 -4.60 1.60
CA GLN A 68 7.38 -4.47 1.50
C GLN A 68 7.97 -5.46 0.48
N ASP A 69 7.51 -6.71 0.48
CA ASP A 69 7.93 -7.72 -0.51
C ASP A 69 7.59 -7.28 -1.94
N ILE A 70 6.36 -6.77 -2.16
CA ILE A 70 5.91 -6.28 -3.47
C ILE A 70 6.74 -5.05 -3.86
N ALA A 71 6.91 -4.08 -2.96
CA ALA A 71 7.67 -2.86 -3.24
C ALA A 71 9.13 -3.17 -3.64
N GLN A 72 9.77 -4.13 -2.99
CA GLN A 72 11.12 -4.56 -3.35
C GLN A 72 11.20 -5.20 -4.75
N GLN A 73 10.19 -5.97 -5.15
CA GLN A 73 10.11 -6.49 -6.52
C GLN A 73 9.94 -5.38 -7.57
N HIS A 74 9.37 -4.25 -7.15
CA HIS A 74 9.19 -3.05 -7.97
C HIS A 74 10.32 -2.02 -7.79
N ALA A 75 11.40 -2.32 -7.06
CA ALA A 75 12.47 -1.35 -6.79
C ALA A 75 13.10 -0.78 -8.08
N TRP A 76 13.27 -1.64 -9.10
CA TRP A 76 13.79 -1.25 -10.41
C TRP A 76 12.92 -0.22 -11.15
N PHE A 77 11.63 -0.11 -10.79
CA PHE A 77 10.78 0.94 -11.34
C PHE A 77 11.30 2.31 -10.94
N VAL A 78 11.73 2.48 -9.69
CA VAL A 78 12.17 3.76 -9.13
C VAL A 78 13.42 4.32 -9.84
N ASP A 79 14.25 3.44 -10.42
CA ASP A 79 15.44 3.82 -11.20
C ASP A 79 15.11 4.27 -12.64
N ALA A 80 13.87 4.08 -13.09
CA ALA A 80 13.46 4.47 -14.44
C ALA A 80 13.16 5.98 -14.50
N VAL A 81 13.57 6.64 -15.59
CA VAL A 81 13.41 8.11 -15.78
C VAL A 81 11.96 8.58 -15.63
N TRP A 82 10.98 7.74 -15.97
CA TRP A 82 9.55 8.06 -15.85
C TRP A 82 8.97 7.84 -14.44
N ALA A 83 9.76 7.26 -13.52
CA ALA A 83 9.31 6.90 -12.18
C ALA A 83 9.30 8.08 -11.23
N ARG A 84 10.09 9.12 -11.51
CA ARG A 84 10.05 10.38 -10.79
C ARG A 84 8.65 10.97 -10.83
N ASP A 85 8.10 11.16 -12.02
CA ASP A 85 6.75 11.72 -12.21
C ASP A 85 5.69 10.83 -11.54
N ALA A 86 5.83 9.49 -11.68
CA ALA A 86 4.89 8.55 -11.11
C ALA A 86 4.92 8.46 -9.58
N VAL A 87 6.08 8.71 -8.95
CA VAL A 87 6.23 8.74 -7.49
C VAL A 87 5.86 10.12 -6.93
N GLU A 88 6.20 11.22 -7.61
CA GLU A 88 5.76 12.56 -7.23
C GLU A 88 4.22 12.64 -7.23
N GLU A 89 3.55 12.05 -8.23
CA GLU A 89 2.08 11.91 -8.23
C GLU A 89 1.51 11.09 -7.05
N ILE A 90 2.27 10.13 -6.50
CA ILE A 90 1.86 9.36 -5.31
C ILE A 90 2.03 10.19 -4.03
N LEU A 91 3.00 11.09 -3.99
CA LEU A 91 3.35 11.89 -2.81
C LEU A 91 2.51 13.15 -2.66
N ASP A 92 2.03 13.72 -3.77
CA ASP A 92 1.30 14.99 -3.79
C ASP A 92 -0.19 14.87 -3.43
N THR A 93 -0.71 13.65 -3.26
CA THR A 93 -2.13 13.40 -3.01
C THR A 93 -2.38 12.75 -1.64
N ASP A 94 -3.49 13.15 -1.01
CA ASP A 94 -3.94 12.58 0.27
C ASP A 94 -4.39 11.11 0.18
N ASP A 95 -4.67 10.64 -1.04
CA ASP A 95 -5.05 9.27 -1.40
C ASP A 95 -4.40 8.88 -2.73
N LEU A 96 -4.30 7.59 -3.06
CA LEU A 96 -3.68 7.17 -4.32
C LEU A 96 -4.49 7.62 -5.54
N ASN A 97 -3.78 8.16 -6.53
CA ASN A 97 -4.36 8.34 -7.86
C ASN A 97 -4.48 6.99 -8.58
N TYR A 98 -5.66 6.38 -8.53
CA TYR A 98 -5.96 5.11 -9.21
C TYR A 98 -6.00 5.21 -10.75
N GLN A 99 -5.75 6.37 -11.34
CA GLN A 99 -5.53 6.53 -12.78
C GLN A 99 -4.04 6.52 -13.15
N ALA A 100 -3.15 6.68 -12.17
CA ALA A 100 -1.71 6.65 -12.40
C ALA A 100 -1.26 5.24 -12.79
N LYS A 101 -0.40 5.15 -13.81
CA LYS A 101 0.06 3.87 -14.36
C LYS A 101 0.75 2.99 -13.32
N LEU A 102 1.56 3.59 -12.45
CA LEU A 102 2.26 2.88 -11.36
C LEU A 102 1.27 2.29 -10.36
N VAL A 103 0.31 3.10 -9.89
CA VAL A 103 -0.74 2.65 -8.95
C VAL A 103 -1.55 1.50 -9.54
N LEU A 104 -1.92 1.58 -10.82
CA LEU A 104 -2.65 0.49 -11.50
C LEU A 104 -1.85 -0.81 -11.60
N GLN A 105 -0.54 -0.73 -11.82
CA GLN A 105 0.32 -1.90 -11.87
C GLN A 105 0.48 -2.53 -10.47
N VAL A 106 0.78 -1.71 -9.47
CA VAL A 106 0.90 -2.15 -8.07
C VAL A 106 -0.41 -2.76 -7.59
N LEU A 107 -1.56 -2.15 -7.91
CA LEU A 107 -2.88 -2.66 -7.53
C LEU A 107 -3.12 -4.08 -8.06
N LYS A 108 -2.79 -4.35 -9.34
CA LYS A 108 -2.92 -5.69 -9.93
C LYS A 108 -2.03 -6.72 -9.23
N ASP A 109 -0.82 -6.33 -8.84
CA ASP A 109 0.08 -7.24 -8.15
C ASP A 109 -0.36 -7.48 -6.70
N CYS A 110 -0.98 -6.48 -6.06
CA CYS A 110 -1.65 -6.63 -4.76
C CYS A 110 -2.85 -7.60 -4.83
N GLU A 111 -3.69 -7.49 -5.87
CA GLU A 111 -4.79 -8.42 -6.12
C GLU A 111 -4.30 -9.87 -6.25
N ARG A 112 -3.25 -10.08 -7.05
CA ARG A 112 -2.63 -11.40 -7.25
C ARG A 112 -2.07 -11.96 -5.95
N ALA A 113 -1.29 -11.17 -5.22
CA ALA A 113 -0.66 -11.60 -3.97
C ALA A 113 -1.69 -12.03 -2.91
N LEU A 114 -2.85 -11.35 -2.84
CA LEU A 114 -3.93 -11.72 -1.94
C LEU A 114 -4.78 -12.91 -2.45
N ALA A 115 -4.87 -13.11 -3.76
CA ALA A 115 -5.53 -14.27 -4.34
C ALA A 115 -4.74 -15.57 -4.10
N ASP A 116 -3.42 -15.53 -4.33
CA ASP A 116 -2.53 -16.69 -4.18
C ASP A 116 -2.43 -17.21 -2.74
N ARG A 117 -2.71 -16.33 -1.76
CA ARG A 117 -2.69 -16.68 -0.33
C ARG A 117 -4.05 -17.04 0.25
N ARG A 118 -5.11 -17.18 -0.56
CA ARG A 118 -6.33 -17.83 -0.08
C ARG A 118 -6.03 -19.32 0.09
N PRO A 119 -6.25 -19.90 1.29
CA PRO A 119 -6.26 -21.35 1.39
C PRO A 119 -7.30 -21.88 0.41
N ALA A 120 -6.93 -22.90 -0.39
CA ALA A 120 -7.90 -23.67 -1.15
C ALA A 120 -9.00 -24.11 -0.18
N GLN A 121 -10.24 -23.70 -0.47
CA GLN A 121 -11.40 -24.06 0.35
C GLN A 121 -11.62 -25.56 0.35
#